data_AF-A0A9D2EN37-F1
#
_entry.id   AF-A0A9D2EN37-F1
#
_cell.length_a   1.000
_cell.length_b   1.000
_cell.length_c   1.000
_cell.angle_alpha   90.00
_cell.angle_beta   90.00
_cell.angle_gamma   90.00
#
_symmetry.space_group_name_H-M   'P 1'
#
loop_
_entity.id
_entity.type
_entity.pdbx_description
1 polymer ?
#
loop_
_entity_poly.entity_id
_entity_poly.type
_entity_poly.pdbx_seq_one_letter_code
_entity_poly.pdbx_strand_id
1 'polypeptide(L)'
;MEKFIYKKEMILDVDKSTVLGNAVIDSPVLGKISPTALSGGVKTLILIKNEPEKIFNASTCGDNCAKWILKIAENRDVTINLRHLMNFGKGPFEIRILNTNQIVHDRKELVSIAGMYV
;
A
#
# COMPACT_ATOMS: atom_id res chain seq x y z
N MET A 1 -3.36 20.56 -4.33
CA MET A 1 -4.52 19.94 -3.63
C MET A 1 -4.46 18.41 -3.67
N GLU A 2 -4.10 17.79 -4.81
CA GLU A 2 -3.97 16.33 -4.98
C GLU A 2 -3.02 15.60 -4.02
N LYS A 3 -1.92 16.24 -3.58
CA LYS A 3 -0.93 15.60 -2.68
C LYS A 3 -1.51 15.17 -1.32
N PHE A 4 -2.62 15.74 -0.86
CA PHE A 4 -3.16 15.47 0.48
C PHE A 4 -4.30 14.45 0.53
N ILE A 5 -5.05 14.26 -0.57
CA ILE A 5 -6.33 13.54 -0.57
C ILE A 5 -6.16 12.09 -0.07
N TYR A 6 -5.23 11.35 -0.67
CA TYR A 6 -5.03 9.95 -0.27
C TYR A 6 -4.57 9.73 1.18
N LYS A 7 -3.93 10.70 1.85
CA LYS A 7 -3.34 10.43 3.18
C LYS A 7 -4.41 10.22 4.24
N LYS A 8 -5.41 11.11 4.28
CA LYS A 8 -6.51 10.99 5.24
C LYS A 8 -7.36 9.77 4.94
N GLU A 9 -7.59 9.48 3.66
CA GLU A 9 -8.36 8.31 3.22
C GLU A 9 -7.63 6.99 3.55
N MET A 10 -6.31 6.91 3.33
CA MET A 10 -5.50 5.76 3.73
C MET A 10 -5.56 5.52 5.25
N ILE A 11 -5.45 6.58 6.05
CA ILE A 11 -5.55 6.48 7.52
C ILE A 11 -6.95 5.99 7.93
N LEU A 12 -8.00 6.56 7.33
CA LEU A 12 -9.38 6.16 7.62
C LEU A 12 -9.67 4.73 7.19
N ASP A 13 -9.15 4.30 6.04
CA ASP A 13 -9.48 3.00 5.48
C ASP A 13 -8.67 1.86 6.11
N VAL A 14 -7.38 2.05 6.34
CA VAL A 14 -6.48 1.00 6.87
C VAL A 14 -6.52 0.97 8.40
N ASP A 15 -6.40 2.12 9.06
CA ASP A 15 -6.33 2.22 10.52
C ASP A 15 -7.68 2.54 11.17
N LYS A 16 -8.74 2.76 10.38
CA LYS A 16 -10.07 3.18 10.87
C LYS A 16 -10.03 4.43 11.74
N SER A 17 -9.03 5.27 11.51
CA SER A 17 -8.71 6.43 12.34
C SER A 17 -8.99 7.74 11.59
N THR A 18 -9.41 8.78 12.31
CA THR A 18 -9.81 10.07 11.69
C THR A 18 -8.78 11.16 11.99
N VAL A 19 -8.29 11.86 10.96
CA VAL A 19 -7.36 12.99 11.16
C VAL A 19 -8.14 14.22 11.60
N LEU A 20 -8.01 14.61 12.88
CA LEU A 20 -8.71 15.76 13.45
C LEU A 20 -8.00 17.08 13.19
N GLY A 21 -6.67 17.08 13.13
CA GLY A 21 -5.88 18.29 12.95
C GLY A 21 -4.40 18.00 12.77
N ASN A 22 -3.58 19.04 12.92
CA ASN A 22 -2.13 18.88 12.88
C ASN A 22 -1.68 18.01 14.05
N ALA A 23 -0.99 16.92 13.74
CA ALA A 23 -0.44 15.97 14.71
C ALA A 23 -1.47 15.26 15.63
N VAL A 24 -2.77 15.32 15.34
CA VAL A 24 -3.81 14.63 16.13
C VAL A 24 -4.70 13.78 15.24
N ILE A 25 -4.72 12.48 15.54
CA ILE A 25 -5.51 11.45 14.87
C ILE A 25 -6.34 10.74 15.94
N ASP A 26 -7.62 10.55 15.68
CA ASP A 26 -8.53 9.81 16.56
C ASP A 26 -8.59 8.35 16.14
N SER A 27 -8.03 7.47 16.96
CA SER A 27 -8.03 6.03 16.76
C SER A 27 -9.11 5.36 17.60
N PRO A 28 -9.93 4.47 17.03
CA PRO A 28 -10.94 3.75 17.80
C PRO A 28 -10.34 2.77 18.83
N VAL A 29 -9.05 2.43 18.70
CA VAL A 29 -8.37 1.48 19.58
C VAL A 29 -7.48 2.19 20.60
N LEU A 30 -6.74 3.22 20.16
CA LEU A 30 -5.71 3.89 20.97
C LEU A 30 -6.11 5.29 21.46
N GLY A 31 -7.30 5.78 21.08
CA GLY A 31 -7.73 7.15 21.35
C GLY A 31 -6.98 8.17 20.52
N LYS A 32 -6.72 9.36 21.10
CA LYS A 32 -6.00 10.43 20.40
C LYS A 32 -4.50 10.10 20.32
N ILE A 33 -4.03 9.89 19.10
CA ILE A 33 -2.64 9.53 18.82
C ILE A 33 -1.96 10.57 17.92
N SER A 34 -0.63 10.61 17.98
CA SER A 34 0.19 11.34 17.01
C SER A 34 0.37 10.53 15.72
N PRO A 35 0.80 11.17 14.61
CA PRO A 35 1.12 10.46 13.37
C PRO A 35 2.21 9.38 13.52
N THR A 36 3.07 9.50 14.53
CA THR A 36 4.11 8.50 14.80
C THR A 36 3.55 7.19 15.34
N ALA A 37 2.30 7.14 15.77
CA ALA A 37 1.64 5.92 16.24
C ALA A 37 0.71 5.27 15.19
N LEU A 38 0.65 5.79 13.95
CA LEU A 38 -0.02 5.11 12.83
C LEU A 38 0.53 3.70 12.62
N SER A 39 -0.27 2.81 12.02
CA SER A 39 0.17 1.46 11.71
C SER A 39 1.35 1.47 10.74
N GLY A 40 2.11 0.36 10.75
CA GLY A 40 3.19 0.15 9.79
C GLY A 40 2.70 0.24 8.35
N GLY A 41 1.52 -0.32 8.04
CA GLY A 41 0.93 -0.30 6.70
C GLY A 41 0.66 1.12 6.20
N VAL A 42 -0.02 1.94 6.99
CA VAL A 42 -0.30 3.35 6.63
C VAL A 42 0.98 4.14 6.46
N LYS A 43 1.96 3.98 7.37
CA LYS A 43 3.26 4.66 7.25
C LYS A 43 3.98 4.26 5.96
N THR A 44 4.02 2.97 5.64
CA THR A 44 4.62 2.48 4.40
C THR A 44 3.93 3.05 3.17
N LEU A 45 2.60 3.11 3.12
CA LEU A 45 1.87 3.74 2.01
C LEU A 45 2.18 5.24 1.88
N ILE A 46 2.24 5.96 3.01
CA ILE A 46 2.62 7.39 3.03
C ILE A 46 4.04 7.58 2.49
N LEU A 47 4.98 6.70 2.87
CA LEU A 47 6.36 6.72 2.40
C LEU A 47 6.47 6.39 0.92
N ILE A 48 5.85 5.28 0.46
CA ILE A 48 5.76 4.91 -0.96
C ILE A 48 5.27 6.11 -1.78
N LYS A 49 4.25 6.81 -1.31
CA LYS A 49 3.70 8.00 -2.00
C LYS A 49 4.68 9.18 -2.05
N ASN A 50 5.33 9.53 -0.93
CA ASN A 50 6.09 10.78 -0.86
C ASN A 50 7.56 10.62 -1.26
N GLU A 51 8.10 9.41 -1.26
CA GLU A 51 9.51 9.10 -1.54
C GLU A 51 9.61 8.17 -2.77
N PRO A 52 9.23 8.63 -3.99
CA PRO A 52 9.16 7.79 -5.20
C PRO A 52 10.46 7.07 -5.56
N GLU A 53 11.60 7.69 -5.25
CA GLU A 53 12.93 7.16 -5.58
C GLU A 53 13.36 6.00 -4.68
N LYS A 54 12.59 5.70 -3.62
CA LYS A 54 12.92 4.66 -2.63
C LYS A 54 12.04 3.45 -2.81
N ILE A 55 12.66 2.28 -2.68
CA ILE A 55 11.97 1.00 -2.66
C ILE A 55 11.66 0.64 -1.20
N PHE A 56 10.37 0.41 -0.91
CA PHE A 56 9.92 0.02 0.42
C PHE A 56 9.50 -1.45 0.46
N ASN A 57 9.71 -2.08 1.61
CA ASN A 57 9.19 -3.42 1.88
C ASN A 57 7.71 -3.34 2.26
N ALA A 58 6.85 -3.91 1.43
CA ALA A 58 5.40 -3.96 1.65
C ALA A 58 4.95 -5.31 2.23
N SER A 59 5.87 -6.21 2.58
CA SER A 59 5.55 -7.56 3.09
C SER A 59 4.86 -7.58 4.44
N THR A 60 4.90 -6.48 5.20
CA THR A 60 4.18 -6.33 6.48
C THR A 60 2.88 -5.53 6.32
N CYS A 61 2.58 -5.07 5.10
CA CYS A 61 1.29 -4.48 4.79
C CYS A 61 0.25 -5.60 4.62
N GLY A 62 -0.93 -5.42 5.22
CA GLY A 62 -2.05 -6.33 4.97
C GLY A 62 -2.66 -6.11 3.58
N ASP A 63 -3.52 -7.04 3.15
CA ASP A 63 -4.22 -6.97 1.85
C ASP A 63 -5.02 -5.67 1.66
N ASN A 64 -5.48 -5.04 2.75
CA ASN A 64 -6.17 -3.75 2.70
C ASN A 64 -5.29 -2.59 2.19
N CYS A 65 -3.96 -2.73 2.20
CA CYS A 65 -3.03 -1.77 1.63
C CYS A 65 -2.86 -1.92 0.11
N ALA A 66 -3.16 -3.09 -0.46
CA ALA A 66 -2.86 -3.41 -1.86
C ALA A 66 -3.57 -2.46 -2.84
N LYS A 67 -4.86 -2.15 -2.59
CA LYS A 67 -5.61 -1.19 -3.40
C LYS A 67 -5.00 0.21 -3.40
N TRP A 68 -4.36 0.61 -2.30
CA TRP A 68 -3.70 1.91 -2.18
C TRP A 68 -2.38 1.94 -2.94
N ILE A 69 -1.65 0.84 -2.97
CA ILE A 69 -0.46 0.70 -3.82
C ILE A 69 -0.85 0.88 -5.29
N LEU A 70 -1.90 0.17 -5.75
CA LEU A 70 -2.42 0.34 -7.12
C LEU A 70 -2.87 1.79 -7.37
N LYS A 71 -3.59 2.40 -6.43
CA LYS A 71 -4.06 3.79 -6.56
C LYS A 71 -2.90 4.79 -6.68
N ILE A 72 -1.80 4.57 -5.95
CA ILE A 72 -0.59 5.40 -6.09
C ILE A 72 0.06 5.15 -7.47
N ALA A 73 0.05 3.90 -7.94
CA ALA A 73 0.62 3.50 -9.22
C ALA A 73 -0.14 4.02 -10.44
N GLU A 74 -1.41 4.44 -10.31
CA GLU A 74 -2.16 5.09 -11.41
C GLU A 74 -1.48 6.35 -11.97
N ASN A 75 -0.60 7.00 -11.18
CA ASN A 75 0.03 8.26 -11.57
C ASN A 75 1.53 8.14 -11.88
N ARG A 76 2.15 6.97 -11.60
CA ARG A 76 3.58 6.72 -11.79
C ARG A 76 3.92 5.25 -11.50
N ASP A 77 5.07 4.81 -11.98
CA ASP A 77 5.61 3.51 -11.57
C ASP A 77 5.92 3.47 -10.07
N VAL A 78 5.53 2.36 -9.43
CA VAL A 78 5.78 2.09 -8.01
C VAL A 78 6.49 0.76 -7.89
N THR A 79 7.72 0.78 -7.35
CA THR A 79 8.48 -0.44 -7.07
C THR A 79 8.46 -0.74 -5.59
N ILE A 80 8.05 -1.95 -5.22
CA ILE A 80 8.00 -2.44 -3.84
C ILE A 80 8.68 -3.80 -3.73
N ASN A 81 9.17 -4.12 -2.54
CA ASN A 81 9.60 -5.48 -2.20
C ASN A 81 8.46 -6.25 -1.53
N LEU A 82 8.19 -7.46 -2.02
CA LEU A 82 7.26 -8.42 -1.44
C LEU A 82 7.96 -9.76 -1.24
N ARG A 83 7.83 -10.32 -0.03
CA ARG A 83 8.31 -11.66 0.35
C ARG A 83 7.20 -12.71 0.43
N HIS A 84 5.96 -12.31 0.14
CA HIS A 84 4.80 -13.17 0.07
C HIS A 84 3.87 -12.67 -1.06
N LEU A 85 2.92 -13.51 -1.44
CA LEU A 85 1.92 -13.17 -2.44
C LEU A 85 0.86 -12.24 -1.86
N MET A 86 0.95 -10.94 -2.14
CA MET A 86 -0.08 -9.96 -1.74
C MET A 86 -1.33 -10.09 -2.63
N ASN A 87 -2.52 -10.01 -2.03
CA ASN A 87 -3.77 -10.03 -2.78
C ASN A 87 -4.14 -8.63 -3.28
N PHE A 88 -3.87 -8.36 -4.56
CA PHE A 88 -4.21 -7.11 -5.23
C PHE A 88 -5.70 -6.96 -5.63
N GLY A 89 -6.56 -7.89 -5.18
CA GLY A 89 -7.99 -7.89 -5.46
C GLY A 89 -8.35 -8.64 -6.75
N LYS A 90 -9.61 -8.49 -7.17
CA LYS A 90 -10.17 -9.17 -8.36
C LYS A 90 -10.20 -8.30 -9.61
N GLY A 91 -9.95 -7.00 -9.47
CA GLY A 91 -9.90 -6.08 -10.60
C GLY A 91 -8.65 -6.30 -11.46
N PRO A 92 -8.65 -5.77 -12.69
CA PRO A 92 -7.45 -5.77 -13.50
C PRO A 92 -6.38 -4.88 -12.85
N PHE A 93 -5.13 -5.26 -13.02
CA PHE A 93 -3.96 -4.46 -12.71
C PHE A 93 -2.90 -4.72 -13.76
N GLU A 94 -1.75 -4.05 -13.68
CA GLU A 94 -0.58 -4.41 -14.47
C GLU A 94 0.62 -4.35 -13.52
N ILE A 95 1.27 -5.49 -13.29
CA ILE A 95 2.40 -5.59 -12.37
C ILE A 95 3.53 -6.32 -13.07
N ARG A 96 4.72 -5.72 -13.05
CA ARG A 96 5.95 -6.37 -13.48
C ARG A 96 6.63 -7.05 -12.30
N ILE A 97 6.79 -8.36 -12.39
CA ILE A 97 7.53 -9.16 -11.43
C ILE A 97 9.00 -9.11 -11.82
N LEU A 98 9.79 -8.28 -11.13
CA LEU A 98 11.19 -8.04 -11.48
C LEU A 98 12.06 -9.31 -11.45
N ASN A 99 11.73 -10.27 -10.59
CA ASN A 99 12.49 -11.53 -10.47
C ASN A 99 12.41 -12.40 -11.74
N THR A 100 11.29 -12.39 -12.47
CA THR A 100 11.08 -13.17 -13.70
C THR A 100 11.01 -12.30 -14.96
N ASN A 101 10.97 -10.97 -14.79
CA ASN A 101 10.66 -10.01 -15.83
C ASN A 101 9.31 -10.24 -16.53
N GLN A 102 8.37 -10.92 -15.85
CA GLN A 102 7.03 -11.16 -16.38
C GLN A 102 6.08 -10.04 -15.98
N ILE A 103 5.12 -9.74 -16.87
CA ILE A 103 4.04 -8.80 -16.61
C ILE A 103 2.77 -9.62 -16.41
N VAL A 104 2.05 -9.33 -15.33
CA VAL A 104 0.77 -9.97 -14.99
C VAL A 104 -0.33 -8.94 -14.90
N HIS A 105 -1.53 -9.32 -15.31
CA HIS A 105 -2.66 -8.40 -15.46
C HIS A 105 -3.79 -8.65 -14.46
N ASP A 106 -3.74 -9.79 -13.77
CA ASP A 106 -4.72 -10.17 -12.78
C ASP A 106 -4.15 -11.13 -11.73
N ARG A 107 -5.00 -11.47 -10.75
CA ARG A 107 -4.63 -12.38 -9.67
C ARG A 107 -4.29 -13.79 -10.17
N LYS A 108 -4.96 -14.29 -11.20
CA LYS A 108 -4.75 -15.66 -11.70
C LYS A 108 -3.35 -15.78 -12.31
N GLU A 109 -2.96 -14.81 -13.12
CA GLU A 109 -1.61 -14.71 -13.67
C GLU A 109 -0.56 -14.56 -12.56
N LEU A 110 -0.81 -13.66 -11.61
CA LEU A 110 0.09 -13.43 -10.47
C LEU A 110 0.30 -14.70 -9.61
N VAL A 111 -0.77 -15.42 -9.29
CA VAL A 111 -0.70 -16.71 -8.55
C VAL A 111 0.08 -17.75 -9.35
N SER A 112 -0.14 -17.83 -10.67
CA SER A 112 0.56 -18.77 -11.53
C SER A 112 2.07 -18.55 -11.54
N ILE A 113 2.53 -17.29 -11.45
CA ILE A 113 3.96 -16.98 -11.37
C ILE A 113 4.52 -17.24 -9.97
N ALA A 114 3.78 -16.86 -8.93
CA ALA A 114 4.20 -17.06 -7.55
C ALA A 114 4.35 -18.54 -7.18
N GLY A 115 3.54 -19.43 -7.77
CA GLY A 115 3.64 -20.88 -7.61
C GLY A 115 4.98 -21.49 -8.04
N MET A 116 5.84 -20.77 -8.77
CA MET A 116 7.20 -21.22 -9.10
C MET A 116 8.22 -20.99 -7.98
N TYR A 117 7.84 -20.28 -6.92
CA TYR A 117 8.74 -19.81 -5.84
C TYR A 117 8.32 -20.26 -4.44
N VAL A 118 7.32 -21.14 -4.33
CA VAL A 118 6.87 -21.82 -3.11
C VAL A 118 7.08 -23.31 -3.18
#